data_AF-C0QF24-F1
#
_entry.id   AF-C0QF24-F1
#
_cell.length_a   1.000
_cell.length_b   1.000
_cell.length_c   1.000
_cell.angle_alpha   90.00
_cell.angle_beta   90.00
_cell.angle_gamma   90.00
#
_symmetry.space_group_name_H-M   'P 1'
#
loop_
_entity.id
_entity.type
_entity.pdbx_description
1 polymer ?
#
loop_
_entity_poly.entity_id
_entity_poly.type
_entity_poly.pdbx_seq_one_letter_code
_entity_poly.pdbx_strand_id
1 'polypeptide(L)'
;MDEIQEIISRYDEAYVSKSLKSLKDINRFTGTFVKDVAEIYDCITRIRNIGRNPTGFSLEDAPILGLLTRMWKLLKEIVIYYEKDNAEIISILERPLIEASITVQYLLIKDSSVIEDYRKCSYKDRLRILRELKEGSRFFETKAGKRLLKSVQDKMDQEGFAEDDFKRQKKNRWRLEGKTFFDIFKVSAL
;
A
#
# COMPACT_ATOMS: atom_id res chain seq x y z
N MET A 1 14.18 -14.82 -11.42
CA MET A 1 13.71 -13.48 -11.85
C MET A 1 14.95 -12.68 -12.16
N ASP A 2 15.40 -12.79 -13.40
CA ASP A 2 16.75 -12.37 -13.81
C ASP A 2 16.92 -10.86 -13.67
N GLU A 3 15.83 -10.09 -13.84
CA GLU A 3 15.76 -8.64 -13.64
C GLU A 3 16.18 -8.20 -12.22
N ILE A 4 15.71 -8.90 -11.16
CA ILE A 4 16.10 -8.57 -9.78
C ILE A 4 17.57 -8.89 -9.56
N GLN A 5 18.05 -10.04 -10.06
CA GLN A 5 19.46 -10.41 -9.95
C GLN A 5 20.35 -9.42 -10.67
N GLU A 6 19.96 -8.96 -11.86
CA GLU A 6 20.68 -7.95 -12.63
C GLU A 6 20.80 -6.64 -11.84
N ILE A 7 19.70 -6.16 -11.24
CA ILE A 7 19.71 -4.96 -10.40
C ILE A 7 20.62 -5.16 -9.18
N ILE A 8 20.46 -6.26 -8.42
CA ILE A 8 21.22 -6.50 -7.19
C ILE A 8 22.71 -6.67 -7.49
N SER A 9 23.07 -7.34 -8.59
CA SER A 9 24.47 -7.60 -8.97
C SER A 9 25.31 -6.34 -9.18
N ARG A 10 24.67 -5.18 -9.44
CA ARG A 10 25.32 -3.88 -9.55
C ARG A 10 25.92 -3.39 -8.23
N TYR A 11 25.35 -3.79 -7.11
CA TYR A 11 25.68 -3.28 -5.78
C TYR A 11 26.77 -4.09 -5.09
N ASP A 12 27.92 -4.25 -5.77
CA ASP A 12 29.11 -4.83 -5.17
C ASP A 12 29.89 -3.82 -4.32
N GLU A 13 30.85 -4.33 -3.53
CA GLU A 13 31.67 -3.51 -2.63
C GLU A 13 32.44 -2.41 -3.38
N ALA A 14 32.92 -2.70 -4.59
CA ALA A 14 33.72 -1.77 -5.39
C ALA A 14 32.86 -0.61 -5.91
N TYR A 15 31.67 -0.91 -6.42
CA TYR A 15 30.70 0.07 -6.91
C TYR A 15 30.23 0.98 -5.77
N VAL A 16 29.84 0.41 -4.64
CA VAL A 16 29.38 1.19 -3.46
C VAL A 16 30.51 2.08 -2.95
N SER A 17 31.71 1.52 -2.73
CA SER A 17 32.85 2.29 -2.22
C SER A 17 33.29 3.42 -3.15
N LYS A 18 33.17 3.24 -4.47
CA LYS A 18 33.46 4.30 -5.46
C LYS A 18 32.39 5.40 -5.45
N SER A 19 31.13 5.02 -5.23
CA SER A 19 29.96 5.89 -5.27
C SER A 19 29.85 6.84 -4.08
N LEU A 20 30.57 6.59 -2.99
CA LEU A 20 30.50 7.38 -1.75
C LEU A 20 31.64 8.41 -1.59
N LYS A 21 32.46 8.64 -2.63
CA LYS A 21 33.70 9.45 -2.54
C LYS A 21 33.50 10.96 -2.61
N SER A 22 32.38 11.43 -3.12
CA SER A 22 32.08 12.87 -3.23
C SER A 22 30.58 13.12 -3.14
N LEU A 23 30.17 14.35 -2.80
CA LEU A 23 28.76 14.73 -2.77
C LEU A 23 28.08 14.50 -4.14
N LYS A 24 28.80 14.76 -5.23
CA LYS A 24 28.31 14.52 -6.60
C LYS A 24 28.06 13.03 -6.85
N ASP A 25 29.00 12.18 -6.42
CA ASP A 25 28.87 10.73 -6.59
C ASP A 25 27.76 10.17 -5.69
N ILE A 26 27.62 10.68 -4.47
CA ILE A 26 26.55 10.32 -3.54
C ILE A 26 25.19 10.69 -4.12
N ASN A 27 25.02 11.91 -4.65
CA ASN A 27 23.75 12.32 -5.27
C ASN A 27 23.38 11.44 -6.47
N ARG A 28 24.37 11.10 -7.31
CA ARG A 28 24.17 10.18 -8.43
C ARG A 28 23.79 8.79 -7.95
N PHE A 29 24.50 8.27 -6.96
CA PHE A 29 24.26 6.96 -6.37
C PHE A 29 22.86 6.87 -5.77
N THR A 30 22.46 7.86 -4.97
CA THR A 30 21.11 7.93 -4.38
C THR A 30 20.04 7.91 -5.46
N GLY A 31 20.19 8.70 -6.52
CA GLY A 31 19.25 8.69 -7.65
C GLY A 31 19.14 7.33 -8.33
N THR A 32 20.27 6.66 -8.59
CA THR A 32 20.29 5.31 -9.17
C THR A 32 19.71 4.26 -8.23
N PHE A 33 20.05 4.33 -6.94
CA PHE A 33 19.56 3.41 -5.91
C PHE A 33 18.05 3.47 -5.77
N VAL A 34 17.48 4.68 -5.67
CA VAL A 34 16.03 4.85 -5.54
C VAL A 34 15.30 4.35 -6.80
N LYS A 35 15.86 4.58 -8.00
CA LYS A 35 15.34 4.03 -9.26
C LYS A 35 15.33 2.51 -9.24
N ASP A 36 16.45 1.90 -8.89
CA ASP A 36 16.59 0.44 -8.87
C ASP A 36 15.67 -0.21 -7.82
N VAL A 37 15.51 0.41 -6.65
CA VAL A 37 14.53 -0.03 -5.64
C VAL A 37 13.11 0.07 -6.18
N ALA A 38 12.77 1.15 -6.90
CA ALA A 38 11.46 1.30 -7.53
C ALA A 38 11.21 0.18 -8.57
N GLU A 39 12.21 -0.15 -9.40
CA GLU A 39 12.13 -1.24 -10.38
C GLU A 39 12.02 -2.63 -9.70
N ILE A 40 12.72 -2.89 -8.59
CA ILE A 40 12.56 -4.13 -7.81
C ILE A 40 11.11 -4.26 -7.32
N TYR A 41 10.54 -3.19 -6.76
CA TYR A 41 9.14 -3.20 -6.35
C TYR A 41 8.21 -3.43 -7.54
N ASP A 42 8.49 -2.83 -8.71
CA ASP A 42 7.71 -3.07 -9.90
C ASP A 42 7.78 -4.55 -10.32
N CYS A 43 8.97 -5.14 -10.39
CA CYS A 43 9.17 -6.57 -10.66
C CYS A 43 8.36 -7.47 -9.72
N ILE A 44 8.38 -7.19 -8.41
CA ILE A 44 7.59 -7.92 -7.40
C ILE A 44 6.08 -7.74 -7.66
N THR A 45 5.64 -6.52 -7.98
CA THR A 45 4.21 -6.24 -8.23
C THR A 45 3.71 -6.80 -9.58
N ARG A 46 4.61 -6.99 -10.55
CA ARG A 46 4.34 -7.59 -11.88
C ARG A 46 4.09 -9.10 -11.82
N ILE A 47 4.30 -9.75 -10.66
CA ILE A 47 3.78 -11.11 -10.40
C ILE A 47 2.24 -11.15 -10.63
N ARG A 48 1.55 -10.00 -10.61
CA ARG A 48 0.14 -9.80 -11.00
C ARG A 48 -0.16 -9.90 -12.52
N ASN A 49 0.79 -10.27 -13.37
CA ASN A 49 0.48 -10.51 -14.79
C ASN A 49 -0.49 -11.71 -14.88
N ILE A 50 -1.69 -11.53 -15.45
CA ILE A 50 -2.71 -12.59 -15.60
C ILE A 50 -2.15 -13.79 -16.39
N GLY A 51 -1.17 -13.57 -17.28
CA GLY A 51 -0.45 -14.63 -17.98
C GLY A 51 0.58 -15.39 -17.12
N ARG A 52 0.92 -14.90 -15.92
CA ARG A 52 1.93 -15.51 -15.01
C ARG A 52 1.38 -15.89 -13.62
N ASN A 53 0.26 -15.31 -13.17
CA ASN A 53 -0.45 -15.71 -11.95
C ASN A 53 -1.96 -15.89 -12.24
N PRO A 54 -2.37 -17.08 -12.70
CA PRO A 54 -3.74 -17.32 -13.18
C PRO A 54 -4.80 -17.34 -12.08
N THR A 55 -4.41 -17.49 -10.81
CA THR A 55 -5.34 -17.65 -9.67
C THR A 55 -5.54 -16.38 -8.85
N GLY A 56 -4.85 -15.28 -9.18
CA GLY A 56 -4.91 -14.04 -8.43
C GLY A 56 -4.14 -14.10 -7.10
N PHE A 57 -4.41 -13.15 -6.20
CA PHE A 57 -3.81 -13.10 -4.86
C PHE A 57 -4.82 -13.48 -3.80
N SER A 58 -4.34 -14.12 -2.74
CA SER A 58 -5.17 -14.41 -1.59
C SER A 58 -5.68 -13.11 -0.96
N LEU A 59 -6.74 -13.27 -0.17
CA LEU A 59 -7.29 -12.24 0.68
C LEU A 59 -6.27 -11.66 1.68
N GLU A 60 -5.22 -12.42 2.00
CA GLU A 60 -4.13 -12.03 2.91
C GLU A 60 -3.00 -11.29 2.18
N ASP A 61 -2.68 -11.69 0.95
CA ASP A 61 -1.57 -11.09 0.19
C ASP A 61 -1.98 -9.79 -0.51
N ALA A 62 -3.24 -9.71 -0.95
CA ALA A 62 -3.72 -8.59 -1.76
C ALA A 62 -3.52 -7.20 -1.11
N PRO A 63 -3.77 -7.00 0.21
CA PRO A 63 -3.53 -5.71 0.87
C PRO A 63 -2.05 -5.33 0.91
N ILE A 64 -1.16 -6.29 1.18
CA ILE A 64 0.29 -6.09 1.23
C ILE A 64 0.79 -5.68 -0.16
N LEU A 65 0.38 -6.42 -1.20
CA LEU A 65 0.76 -6.12 -2.58
C LEU A 65 0.19 -4.78 -3.07
N GLY A 66 -1.02 -4.41 -2.64
CA GLY A 66 -1.60 -3.11 -2.94
C GLY A 66 -0.78 -1.96 -2.38
N LEU A 67 -0.24 -2.11 -1.17
CA LEU A 67 0.65 -1.13 -0.55
C LEU A 67 2.05 -1.13 -1.21
N LEU A 68 2.63 -2.29 -1.53
CA LEU A 68 3.89 -2.38 -2.29
C LEU A 68 3.77 -1.69 -3.66
N THR A 69 2.66 -1.88 -4.34
CA THR A 69 2.34 -1.18 -5.60
C THR A 69 2.28 0.33 -5.41
N ARG A 70 1.71 0.80 -4.29
CA ARG A 70 1.68 2.23 -3.94
C ARG A 70 3.09 2.76 -3.69
N MET A 71 3.91 2.04 -2.93
CA MET A 71 5.29 2.43 -2.65
C MET A 71 6.09 2.60 -3.94
N TRP A 72 6.04 1.63 -4.85
CA TRP A 72 6.73 1.71 -6.15
C TRP A 72 6.33 2.96 -6.94
N LYS A 73 5.03 3.21 -7.07
CA LYS A 73 4.51 4.36 -7.82
C LYS A 73 4.98 5.69 -7.21
N LEU A 74 4.95 5.79 -5.88
CA LEU A 74 5.41 6.99 -5.18
C LEU A 74 6.93 7.18 -5.33
N LEU A 75 7.72 6.11 -5.19
CA LEU A 75 9.17 6.17 -5.40
C LEU A 75 9.52 6.63 -6.82
N LYS A 76 8.82 6.11 -7.83
CA LYS A 76 9.00 6.52 -9.22
C LYS A 76 8.74 8.02 -9.42
N GLU A 77 7.63 8.53 -8.87
CA GLU A 77 7.32 9.95 -8.94
C GLU A 77 8.36 10.80 -8.18
N ILE A 78 8.78 10.37 -6.98
CA ILE A 78 9.82 11.06 -6.21
C ILE A 78 11.11 11.19 -7.03
N VAL A 79 11.54 10.14 -7.73
CA VAL A 79 12.70 10.20 -8.63
C VAL A 79 12.50 11.24 -9.73
N ILE A 80 11.33 11.26 -10.38
CA ILE A 80 11.02 12.22 -11.44
C ILE A 80 11.08 13.66 -10.91
N TYR A 81 10.56 13.92 -9.71
CA TYR A 81 10.56 15.25 -9.12
C TYR A 81 11.92 15.63 -8.52
N TYR A 82 12.72 14.66 -8.12
CA TYR A 82 14.12 14.87 -7.72
C TYR A 82 14.95 15.36 -8.91
N GLU A 83 14.81 14.73 -10.08
CA GLU A 83 15.48 15.17 -11.31
C GLU A 83 15.05 16.56 -11.79
N LYS A 84 13.84 17.00 -11.39
CA LYS A 84 13.29 18.32 -11.70
C LYS A 84 13.60 19.38 -10.63
N ASP A 85 14.38 19.03 -9.61
CA ASP A 85 14.70 19.90 -8.47
C ASP A 85 13.44 20.47 -7.78
N ASN A 86 12.40 19.64 -7.62
CA ASN A 86 11.12 20.05 -7.05
C ASN A 86 10.88 19.41 -5.68
N ALA A 87 11.54 19.96 -4.66
CA ALA A 87 11.44 19.50 -3.28
C ALA A 87 10.02 19.63 -2.69
N GLU A 88 9.23 20.60 -3.14
CA GLU A 88 7.85 20.80 -2.65
C GLU A 88 6.98 19.58 -2.97
N ILE A 89 7.01 19.11 -4.22
CA ILE A 89 6.25 17.92 -4.60
C ILE A 89 6.78 16.66 -3.90
N ILE A 90 8.11 16.53 -3.76
CA ILE A 90 8.70 15.40 -3.01
C ILE A 90 8.17 15.37 -1.57
N SER A 91 8.14 16.51 -0.88
CA SER A 91 7.65 16.58 0.51
C SER A 91 6.18 16.14 0.66
N ILE A 92 5.36 16.35 -0.38
CA ILE A 92 3.97 15.90 -0.43
C ILE A 92 3.89 14.38 -0.64
N LEU A 93 4.79 13.81 -1.45
CA LEU A 93 4.82 12.39 -1.80
C LEU A 93 5.48 11.50 -0.73
N GLU A 94 6.39 12.05 0.07
CA GLU A 94 7.11 11.32 1.12
C GLU A 94 6.17 10.79 2.20
N ARG A 95 5.20 11.60 2.65
CA ARG A 95 4.25 11.18 3.68
C ARG A 95 3.47 9.90 3.32
N PRO A 96 2.75 9.84 2.17
CA PRO A 96 2.04 8.61 1.79
C PRO A 96 2.99 7.44 1.50
N LEU A 97 4.25 7.71 1.12
CA LEU A 97 5.26 6.66 0.97
C LEU A 97 5.61 6.05 2.33
N ILE A 98 5.98 6.88 3.31
CA ILE A 98 6.32 6.47 4.67
C ILE A 98 5.15 5.73 5.32
N GLU A 99 3.93 6.27 5.20
CA GLU A 99 2.71 5.63 5.70
C GLU A 99 2.48 4.23 5.10
N ALA A 100 2.70 4.09 3.78
CA ALA A 100 2.59 2.79 3.12
C ALA A 100 3.69 1.82 3.56
N SER A 101 4.94 2.26 3.62
CA SER A 101 6.10 1.45 4.03
C SER A 101 5.93 0.86 5.43
N ILE A 102 5.57 1.71 6.40
CA ILE A 102 5.38 1.28 7.80
C ILE A 102 4.21 0.31 7.92
N THR A 103 3.13 0.57 7.19
CA THR A 103 1.96 -0.33 7.20
C THR A 103 2.32 -1.67 6.58
N VAL A 104 3.02 -1.72 5.45
CA VAL A 104 3.47 -2.98 4.82
C VAL A 104 4.36 -3.77 5.75
N GLN A 105 5.38 -3.13 6.30
CA GLN A 105 6.32 -3.78 7.22
C GLN A 105 5.58 -4.37 8.42
N TYR A 106 4.63 -3.62 8.96
CA TYR A 106 3.79 -4.10 10.05
C TYR A 106 2.95 -5.32 9.65
N LEU A 107 2.31 -5.30 8.48
CA LEU A 107 1.49 -6.43 8.03
C LEU A 107 2.32 -7.68 7.71
N LEU A 108 3.53 -7.51 7.16
CA LEU A 108 4.41 -8.62 6.80
C LEU A 108 4.88 -9.46 8.00
N ILE A 109 4.94 -8.87 9.20
CA ILE A 109 5.41 -9.55 10.42
C ILE A 109 4.27 -10.02 11.33
N LYS A 110 3.02 -9.88 10.88
CA LYS A 110 1.82 -10.19 11.66
C LYS A 110 1.05 -11.35 11.04
N ASP A 111 0.17 -11.94 11.85
CA ASP A 111 -0.71 -13.01 11.41
C ASP A 111 -1.91 -12.51 10.59
N SER A 112 -2.61 -13.44 9.97
CA SER A 112 -3.76 -13.22 9.10
C SER A 112 -4.90 -12.43 9.78
N SER A 113 -5.03 -12.49 11.11
CA SER A 113 -6.08 -11.75 11.83
C SER A 113 -5.83 -10.23 11.81
N VAL A 114 -4.57 -9.80 11.82
CA VAL A 114 -4.19 -8.39 11.70
C VAL A 114 -4.40 -7.91 10.27
N ILE A 115 -4.12 -8.76 9.28
CA ILE A 115 -4.39 -8.45 7.88
C ILE A 115 -5.90 -8.30 7.63
N GLU A 116 -6.72 -9.18 8.21
CA GLU A 116 -8.17 -9.02 8.18
C GLU A 116 -8.64 -7.72 8.86
N ASP A 117 -8.11 -7.40 10.05
CA ASP A 117 -8.43 -6.15 10.74
C ASP A 117 -8.09 -4.92 9.88
N TYR A 118 -6.94 -4.94 9.19
CA TYR A 118 -6.55 -3.92 8.24
C TYR A 118 -7.54 -3.79 7.07
N ARG A 119 -7.97 -4.92 6.49
CA ARG A 119 -8.99 -4.91 5.43
C ARG A 119 -10.30 -4.32 5.93
N LYS A 120 -10.76 -4.75 7.12
CA LYS A 120 -11.99 -4.24 7.76
C LYS A 120 -11.93 -2.73 8.02
N CYS A 121 -10.76 -2.14 8.30
CA CYS A 121 -10.63 -0.69 8.47
C CYS A 121 -11.10 0.11 7.23
N SER A 122 -10.99 -0.46 6.02
CA SER A 122 -11.41 0.17 4.76
C SER A 122 -12.92 0.16 4.50
N TYR A 123 -13.72 -0.49 5.37
CA TYR A 123 -15.17 -0.64 5.20
C TYR A 123 -15.99 0.44 5.93
N LYS A 124 -15.35 1.38 6.64
CA LYS A 124 -16.04 2.47 7.37
C LYS A 124 -17.13 3.17 6.54
N ASP A 125 -16.75 3.64 5.36
CA ASP A 125 -17.68 4.37 4.48
C ASP A 125 -18.71 3.44 3.83
N ARG A 126 -18.36 2.16 3.60
CA ARG A 126 -19.30 1.15 3.10
C ARG A 126 -20.40 0.86 4.10
N LEU A 127 -20.06 0.71 5.37
CA LEU A 127 -21.07 0.56 6.43
C LEU A 127 -21.91 1.82 6.61
N ARG A 128 -21.33 3.01 6.43
CA ARG A 128 -22.09 4.26 6.44
C ARG A 128 -23.16 4.25 5.35
N ILE A 129 -22.79 3.84 4.12
CA ILE A 129 -23.73 3.70 3.00
C ILE A 129 -24.87 2.72 3.32
N LEU A 130 -24.56 1.55 3.89
CA LEU A 130 -25.58 0.57 4.28
C LEU A 130 -26.53 1.12 5.36
N ARG A 131 -26.01 1.92 6.29
CA ARG A 131 -26.83 2.58 7.31
C ARG A 131 -27.75 3.65 6.71
N GLU A 132 -27.22 4.51 5.83
CA GLU A 132 -28.01 5.54 5.14
C GLU A 132 -29.13 4.92 4.28
N LEU A 133 -28.90 3.73 3.73
CA LEU A 133 -29.95 2.95 3.06
C LEU A 133 -31.04 2.52 4.04
N LYS A 134 -30.68 1.94 5.19
CA LYS A 134 -31.64 1.52 6.23
C LYS A 134 -32.43 2.70 6.80
N GLU A 135 -31.83 3.88 6.83
CA GLU A 135 -32.47 5.14 7.24
C GLU A 135 -33.42 5.71 6.15
N GLY A 136 -33.53 5.07 4.98
CA GLY A 136 -34.50 5.42 3.94
C GLY A 136 -34.04 6.50 2.96
N SER A 137 -32.73 6.65 2.73
CA SER A 137 -32.20 7.67 1.81
C SER A 137 -32.70 7.49 0.37
N ARG A 138 -33.40 8.51 -0.15
CA ARG A 138 -33.92 8.59 -1.53
C ARG A 138 -32.83 8.49 -2.61
N PHE A 139 -31.58 8.83 -2.28
CA PHE A 139 -30.46 8.70 -3.22
C PHE A 139 -30.35 7.28 -3.79
N PHE A 140 -30.64 6.27 -2.97
CA PHE A 140 -30.52 4.86 -3.35
C PHE A 140 -31.65 4.35 -4.26
N GLU A 141 -32.69 5.15 -4.52
CA GLU A 141 -33.71 4.83 -5.53
C GLU A 141 -33.21 5.14 -6.95
N THR A 142 -32.24 6.06 -7.07
CA THR A 142 -31.63 6.47 -8.33
C THR A 142 -30.76 5.35 -8.93
N LYS A 143 -30.51 5.42 -10.25
CA LYS A 143 -29.59 4.49 -10.93
C LYS A 143 -28.16 4.55 -10.39
N ALA A 144 -27.71 5.73 -9.95
CA ALA A 144 -26.39 5.91 -9.36
C ALA A 144 -26.32 5.25 -7.98
N GLY A 145 -27.30 5.52 -7.11
CA GLY A 145 -27.38 4.93 -5.78
C GLY A 145 -27.50 3.40 -5.80
N LYS A 146 -28.33 2.84 -6.68
CA LYS A 146 -28.44 1.37 -6.87
C LYS A 146 -27.12 0.73 -7.29
N ARG A 147 -26.35 1.38 -8.17
CA ARG A 147 -25.02 0.89 -8.59
C ARG A 147 -24.01 0.96 -7.45
N LEU A 148 -24.03 2.03 -6.66
CA LEU A 148 -23.18 2.15 -5.48
C LEU A 148 -23.49 1.05 -4.47
N LEU A 149 -24.77 0.81 -4.15
CA LEU A 149 -25.18 -0.25 -3.25
C LEU A 149 -24.76 -1.63 -3.72
N LYS A 150 -24.98 -1.93 -5.00
CA LYS A 150 -24.52 -3.19 -5.58
C LYS A 150 -23.01 -3.36 -5.40
N SER A 151 -22.22 -2.32 -5.71
CA SER A 151 -20.77 -2.36 -5.50
C SER A 151 -20.35 -2.52 -4.03
N VAL A 152 -21.15 -2.01 -3.09
CA VAL A 152 -20.91 -2.23 -1.65
C VAL A 152 -21.23 -3.68 -1.27
N GLN A 153 -22.37 -4.20 -1.70
CA GLN A 153 -22.80 -5.57 -1.41
C GLN A 153 -21.85 -6.61 -2.01
N ASP A 154 -21.55 -6.49 -3.31
CA ASP A 154 -20.61 -7.39 -4.00
C ASP A 154 -19.26 -7.46 -3.27
N LYS A 155 -18.84 -6.36 -2.65
CA LYS A 155 -17.57 -6.27 -1.92
C LYS A 155 -17.64 -6.89 -0.53
N MET A 156 -18.75 -6.72 0.19
CA MET A 156 -19.00 -7.44 1.45
C MET A 156 -19.04 -8.95 1.20
N ASP A 157 -19.73 -9.38 0.14
CA ASP A 157 -19.89 -10.78 -0.22
C ASP A 157 -18.55 -11.42 -0.63
N GLN A 158 -17.73 -10.70 -1.43
CA GLN A 158 -16.38 -11.14 -1.81
C GLN A 158 -15.47 -11.42 -0.60
N GLU A 159 -15.70 -10.72 0.50
CA GLU A 159 -14.91 -10.88 1.73
C GLU A 159 -15.59 -11.72 2.79
N GLY A 160 -16.84 -12.14 2.56
CA GLY A 160 -17.64 -12.90 3.52
C GLY A 160 -17.95 -12.11 4.80
N PHE A 161 -17.96 -10.77 4.74
CA PHE A 161 -18.22 -9.93 5.91
C PHE A 161 -19.71 -9.63 6.10
N ALA A 162 -20.15 -9.71 7.35
CA ALA A 162 -21.42 -9.20 7.85
C ALA A 162 -21.23 -7.89 8.64
N GLU A 163 -22.28 -7.09 8.81
CA GLU A 163 -22.21 -5.83 9.57
C GLU A 163 -21.74 -6.01 11.02
N ASP A 164 -22.02 -7.17 11.61
CA ASP A 164 -21.63 -7.51 12.98
C ASP A 164 -20.12 -7.77 13.14
N ASP A 165 -19.41 -8.11 12.07
CA ASP A 165 -17.98 -8.37 12.09
C ASP A 165 -17.15 -7.12 12.40
N PHE A 166 -17.77 -5.94 12.31
CA PHE A 166 -17.11 -4.64 12.47
C PHE A 166 -17.22 -4.06 13.89
N LYS A 167 -17.75 -4.81 14.86
CA LYS A 167 -17.86 -4.37 16.26
C LYS A 167 -16.50 -3.94 16.83
N ARG A 168 -15.45 -4.74 16.57
CA ARG A 168 -14.09 -4.44 17.01
C ARG A 168 -13.55 -3.18 16.33
N GLN A 169 -13.72 -3.03 15.02
CA GLN A 169 -13.22 -1.85 14.29
C GLN A 169 -13.94 -0.57 14.72
N LYS A 170 -15.25 -0.62 14.99
CA LYS A 170 -15.99 0.51 15.57
C LYS A 170 -15.42 0.94 16.93
N LYS A 171 -15.16 -0.02 17.84
CA LYS A 171 -14.51 0.24 19.14
C LYS A 171 -13.10 0.82 18.97
N ASN A 172 -12.36 0.30 18.00
CA ASN A 172 -11.01 0.74 17.65
C ASN A 172 -10.98 2.05 16.84
N ARG A 173 -12.13 2.70 16.60
CA ARG A 173 -12.25 3.92 15.78
C ARG A 173 -11.66 3.76 14.37
N TRP A 174 -11.81 2.58 13.78
CA TRP A 174 -11.33 2.24 12.44
C TRP A 174 -9.80 2.32 12.29
N ARG A 175 -9.10 2.08 13.40
CA ARG A 175 -7.64 1.98 13.43
C ARG A 175 -7.23 0.52 13.46
N LEU A 176 -6.16 0.20 12.72
CA LEU A 176 -5.53 -1.13 12.73
C LEU A 176 -5.15 -1.51 14.16
N GLU A 177 -5.78 -2.54 14.70
CA GLU A 177 -5.68 -3.02 16.08
C GLU A 177 -5.91 -1.92 17.14
N GLY A 178 -6.61 -0.84 16.80
CA GLY A 178 -6.78 0.33 17.68
C GLY A 178 -5.55 1.25 17.77
N LYS A 179 -4.46 0.91 17.06
CA LYS A 179 -3.18 1.62 17.10
C LYS A 179 -3.18 2.86 16.23
N THR A 180 -2.54 3.92 16.69
CA THR A 180 -2.20 5.06 15.83
C THR A 180 -1.05 4.68 14.89
N PHE A 181 -0.86 5.48 13.85
CA PHE A 181 0.33 5.36 13.00
C PHE A 181 1.64 5.37 13.80
N PHE A 182 1.75 6.24 14.81
CA PHE A 182 2.94 6.32 15.67
C PHE A 182 3.14 5.05 16.51
N ASP A 183 2.06 4.41 16.95
CA ASP A 183 2.15 3.15 17.70
C ASP A 183 2.65 2.01 16.80
N ILE A 184 2.20 1.98 15.54
CA ILE A 184 2.68 1.02 14.54
C ILE A 184 4.15 1.28 14.21
N PHE A 185 4.51 2.54 13.95
CA PHE A 185 5.87 2.95 13.65
C PHE A 185 6.88 2.50 14.71
N LYS A 186 6.56 2.66 16.00
CA LYS A 186 7.43 2.23 17.10
C LYS A 186 7.72 0.73 17.10
N VAL A 187 6.78 -0.08 16.61
CA VAL A 187 6.94 -1.55 16.55
C VAL A 187 7.75 -1.96 15.32
N SER A 188 7.65 -1.20 14.23
CA SER A 188 8.32 -1.49 12.96
C SER A 188 9.72 -0.88 12.83
N ALA A 189 10.11 0.04 13.72
CA ALA A 189 11.41 0.72 13.72
C ALA A 189 12.51 0.00 14.55
N LEU A 190 12.32 -1.29 14.85
CA LEU A 190 13.27 -2.20 15.50
C LEU A 190 13.67 -3.31 14.52
#